data_AF-A0A014MKT2-F1
#
_entry.id   AF-A0A014MKT2-F1
#
_cell.length_a   1.000
_cell.length_b   1.000
_cell.length_c   1.000
_cell.angle_alpha   90.00
_cell.angle_beta   90.00
_cell.angle_gamma   90.00
#
_symmetry.space_group_name_H-M   'P 1'
#
loop_
_entity.id
_entity.type
_entity.pdbx_description
1 polymer ?
#
loop_
_entity_poly.entity_id
_entity_poly.type
_entity_poly.pdbx_seq_one_letter_code
_entity_poly.pdbx_strand_id
1 'polypeptide(L)'
;MTSTRTILHDPQGRLEAELPLDRETHQRLAAAVLGWDGDPVLHEGEYQQIALQLTVAARAVAGDVRRAADQLPADDPARVLAEDVLEESRRRLSRSLQGTARCAQDRARLVRALYGRLDRLTEKIGSPEPSPAAPRPRLPRDC
;
A
#
# COMPACT_ATOMS: atom_id res chain seq x y z
N MET A 1 10.26 39.30 -8.36
CA MET A 1 9.05 38.57 -8.79
C MET A 1 8.67 37.61 -7.66
N THR A 2 7.58 37.88 -6.95
CA THR A 2 7.16 37.10 -5.78
C THR A 2 6.36 35.91 -6.26
N SER A 3 6.96 34.72 -6.21
CA SER A 3 6.29 33.48 -6.62
C SER A 3 5.19 33.16 -5.60
N THR A 4 3.93 33.21 -6.03
CA THR A 4 2.77 32.87 -5.20
C THR A 4 2.76 31.36 -5.00
N ARG A 5 3.31 30.89 -3.87
CA ARG A 5 3.32 29.47 -3.53
C ARG A 5 1.95 29.06 -2.97
N THR A 6 1.11 28.51 -3.83
CA THR A 6 -0.17 27.92 -3.42
C THR A 6 0.10 26.56 -2.78
N ILE A 7 0.01 26.47 -1.46
CA ILE A 7 0.02 25.19 -0.75
C ILE A 7 -1.39 24.61 -0.86
N LEU A 8 -1.58 23.61 -1.71
CA LEU A 8 -2.83 22.90 -1.85
C LEU A 8 -2.91 21.84 -0.74
N HIS A 9 -3.66 22.16 0.32
CA HIS A 9 -3.90 21.26 1.43
C HIS A 9 -4.93 20.21 0.99
N ASP A 10 -4.52 18.96 0.89
CA ASP A 10 -5.39 17.83 0.57
C ASP A 10 -5.51 16.89 1.78
N PRO A 11 -6.47 17.13 2.68
CA PRO A 11 -6.67 16.31 3.87
C PRO A 11 -7.18 14.91 3.55
N GLN A 12 -7.74 14.69 2.34
CA GLN A 12 -8.33 13.42 1.93
C GLN A 12 -7.42 12.59 1.02
N GLY A 13 -6.25 13.10 0.63
CA GLY A 13 -5.29 12.42 -0.24
C GLY A 13 -5.81 12.15 -1.66
N ARG A 14 -6.81 12.92 -2.12
CA ARG A 14 -7.44 12.76 -3.43
C ARG A 14 -6.52 13.13 -4.59
N LEU A 15 -5.61 14.07 -4.41
CA LEU A 15 -4.64 14.49 -5.44
C LEU A 15 -3.56 13.44 -5.68
N GLU A 16 -3.19 12.68 -4.64
CA GLU A 16 -2.29 11.53 -4.78
C GLU A 16 -2.98 10.34 -5.48
N ALA A 17 -4.31 10.27 -5.47
CA ALA A 17 -5.07 9.25 -6.18
C ALA A 17 -5.19 9.50 -7.70
N GLU A 18 -4.92 10.73 -8.17
CA GLU A 18 -5.00 11.13 -9.59
C GLU A 18 -3.64 11.08 -10.33
N LEU A 19 -2.53 10.86 -9.61
CA LEU A 19 -1.22 10.62 -10.21
C LEU A 19 -0.95 9.12 -10.21
N PRO A 20 -1.27 8.39 -11.30
CA PRO A 20 -0.94 6.97 -11.37
C PRO A 20 0.57 6.86 -11.60
N LEU A 21 1.34 6.88 -10.52
CA LEU A 21 2.61 6.19 -10.54
C LEU A 21 2.28 4.71 -10.62
N ASP A 22 2.56 4.14 -11.80
CA ASP A 22 2.27 2.77 -12.13
C ASP A 22 2.77 1.80 -11.04
N ARG A 23 1.89 0.90 -10.59
CA ARG A 23 2.17 -0.09 -9.54
C ARG A 23 3.47 -0.84 -9.82
N GLU A 24 3.67 -1.21 -11.08
CA GLU A 24 4.86 -1.95 -11.49
C GLU A 24 6.14 -1.12 -11.27
N THR A 25 6.09 0.17 -11.59
CA THR A 25 7.18 1.12 -11.33
C THR A 25 7.50 1.22 -9.84
N HIS A 26 6.50 1.36 -8.96
CA HIS A 26 6.72 1.38 -7.51
C HIS A 26 7.34 0.07 -6.99
N GLN A 27 6.80 -1.06 -7.43
CA GLN A 27 7.28 -2.36 -6.99
C GLN A 27 8.70 -2.64 -7.49
N ARG A 28 9.05 -2.23 -8.73
CA ARG A 28 10.41 -2.31 -9.25
C ARG A 28 11.38 -1.44 -8.45
N LEU A 29 11.02 -0.18 -8.16
CA LEU A 29 11.86 0.70 -7.35
C LEU A 29 12.07 0.12 -5.94
N ALA A 30 10.99 -0.34 -5.29
CA ALA A 30 11.07 -0.97 -3.99
C ALA A 30 11.94 -2.24 -4.03
N ALA A 31 11.79 -3.08 -5.05
CA ALA A 31 12.58 -4.29 -5.22
C ALA A 31 14.07 -3.97 -5.43
N ALA A 32 14.39 -2.97 -6.25
CA ALA A 32 15.76 -2.54 -6.49
C ALA A 32 16.44 -2.05 -5.21
N VAL A 33 15.75 -1.20 -4.43
CA VAL A 33 16.26 -0.68 -3.15
C VAL A 33 16.42 -1.79 -2.10
N LEU A 34 15.50 -2.75 -2.07
CA LEU A 34 15.59 -3.92 -1.19
C LEU A 34 16.70 -4.90 -1.59
N GLY A 35 17.13 -4.87 -2.85
CA GLY A 35 18.21 -5.68 -3.39
C GLY A 35 19.61 -5.08 -3.21
N TRP A 36 19.74 -3.93 -2.54
CA TRP A 36 21.04 -3.37 -2.21
C TRP A 36 21.76 -4.24 -1.18
N ASP A 37 22.85 -4.89 -1.60
CA ASP A 37 23.78 -5.60 -0.73
C ASP A 37 24.76 -4.59 -0.10
N GLY A 38 24.30 -3.88 0.93
CA GLY A 38 25.06 -2.83 1.61
C GLY A 38 24.76 -1.42 1.08
N ASP A 39 25.72 -0.50 1.23
CA ASP A 39 25.59 0.90 0.81
C ASP A 39 26.01 1.03 -0.66
N PRO A 40 25.10 1.42 -1.59
CA PRO A 40 25.45 1.62 -3.01
C PRO A 40 26.30 2.87 -3.27
N VAL A 41 26.75 3.58 -2.24
CA VAL A 41 27.63 4.76 -2.31
C VAL A 41 27.00 5.91 -3.11
N LEU A 42 25.69 6.10 -2.95
CA LEU A 42 24.98 7.24 -3.52
C LEU A 42 25.22 8.50 -2.67
N HIS A 43 25.04 9.67 -3.29
CA HIS A 43 25.03 10.93 -2.57
C HIS A 43 23.79 11.01 -1.66
N GLU A 44 23.92 11.73 -0.55
CA GLU A 44 22.83 11.91 0.43
C GLU A 44 21.52 12.39 -0.22
N GLY A 45 21.62 13.33 -1.16
CA GLY A 45 20.47 13.83 -1.92
C GLY A 45 19.77 12.79 -2.78
N GLU A 46 20.50 11.81 -3.30
CA GLU A 46 19.94 10.70 -4.09
C GLU A 46 19.17 9.74 -3.18
N TYR A 47 19.72 9.39 -2.01
CA TYR A 47 18.98 8.62 -1.00
C TYR A 47 17.71 9.32 -0.57
N GLN A 48 17.79 10.63 -0.32
CA GLN A 48 16.64 11.42 0.09
C GLN A 48 15.58 11.45 -1.01
N GLN A 49 15.98 11.61 -2.27
CA GLN A 49 15.06 11.60 -3.40
C GLN A 49 14.37 10.25 -3.57
N ILE A 50 15.11 9.14 -3.47
CA ILE A 50 14.54 7.78 -3.52
C ILE A 50 13.56 7.58 -2.36
N ALA A 51 13.93 7.99 -1.15
CA ALA A 51 13.07 7.87 0.03
C ALA A 51 11.80 8.73 -0.10
N LEU A 52 11.87 9.90 -0.73
CA LEU A 52 10.71 10.74 -1.06
C LEU A 52 9.78 10.04 -2.05
N GLN A 53 10.31 9.48 -3.15
CA GLN A 53 9.52 8.75 -4.13
C GLN A 53 8.79 7.56 -3.50
N LEU A 54 9.49 6.77 -2.68
CA LEU A 54 8.89 5.64 -1.95
C LEU A 54 7.86 6.09 -0.90
N THR A 55 8.03 7.29 -0.32
CA THR A 55 7.05 7.88 0.62
C THR A 55 5.75 8.24 -0.10
N VAL A 56 5.84 8.87 -1.27
CA VAL A 56 4.66 9.18 -2.10
C VAL A 56 3.96 7.89 -2.51
N ALA A 57 4.71 6.89 -2.99
CA ALA A 57 4.18 5.57 -3.32
C ALA A 57 3.43 4.93 -2.13
N ALA A 58 4.04 4.93 -0.94
CA ALA A 58 3.43 4.36 0.26
C ALA A 58 2.12 5.07 0.65
N ARG A 59 2.02 6.39 0.48
CA ARG A 59 0.78 7.12 0.79
C ARG A 59 -0.34 6.79 -0.20
N ALA A 60 -0.02 6.74 -1.49
CA ALA A 60 -0.97 6.33 -2.52
C ALA A 60 -1.53 4.93 -2.23
N VAL A 61 -0.66 3.95 -1.98
CA VAL A 61 -1.09 2.57 -1.67
C VAL A 61 -1.83 2.49 -0.34
N ALA A 62 -1.49 3.31 0.66
CA ALA A 62 -2.26 3.39 1.90
C ALA A 62 -3.69 3.91 1.65
N GLY A 63 -3.87 4.86 0.73
CA GLY A 63 -5.18 5.28 0.24
C GLY A 63 -5.95 4.13 -0.41
N ASP A 64 -5.29 3.33 -1.24
CA ASP A 64 -5.90 2.14 -1.88
C ASP A 64 -6.31 1.08 -0.86
N VAL A 65 -5.44 0.80 0.12
CA VAL A 65 -5.72 -0.13 1.22
C VAL A 65 -6.92 0.34 2.03
N ARG A 66 -7.03 1.65 2.32
CA ARG A 66 -8.21 2.22 2.98
C ARG A 66 -9.47 2.00 2.15
N ARG A 67 -9.45 2.34 0.86
CA ARG A 67 -10.58 2.15 -0.07
C ARG A 67 -11.00 0.68 -0.19
N ALA A 68 -10.06 -0.25 -0.17
CA ALA A 68 -10.35 -1.69 -0.18
C ALA A 68 -10.94 -2.15 1.17
N ALA A 69 -10.36 -1.72 2.29
CA ALA A 69 -10.86 -2.05 3.62
C ALA A 69 -12.28 -1.52 3.88
N ASP A 70 -12.61 -0.34 3.35
CA ASP A 70 -13.94 0.28 3.47
C ASP A 70 -15.04 -0.49 2.71
N GLN A 71 -14.68 -1.40 1.80
CA GLN A 71 -15.64 -2.31 1.13
C GLN A 71 -16.01 -3.53 1.99
N LEU A 72 -15.28 -3.78 3.07
CA LEU A 72 -15.55 -4.88 3.99
C LEU A 72 -16.46 -4.43 5.15
N PRO A 73 -17.24 -5.37 5.74
CA PRO A 73 -17.99 -5.10 6.97
C PRO A 73 -17.10 -4.55 8.09
N ALA A 74 -17.66 -3.70 8.96
CA ALA A 74 -16.92 -3.05 10.04
C ALA A 74 -16.21 -4.05 10.98
N ASP A 75 -16.88 -5.16 11.29
CA ASP A 75 -16.36 -6.21 12.18
C ASP A 75 -15.49 -7.25 11.45
N ASP A 76 -15.22 -7.07 10.15
CA ASP A 76 -14.38 -8.00 9.41
C ASP A 76 -12.92 -7.95 9.92
N PRO A 77 -12.33 -9.10 10.32
CA PRO A 77 -10.95 -9.12 10.84
C PRO A 77 -9.90 -8.56 9.86
N ALA A 78 -10.15 -8.65 8.54
CA ALA A 78 -9.27 -8.08 7.53
C ALA A 78 -9.43 -6.55 7.44
N ARG A 79 -10.60 -6.00 7.76
CA ARG A 79 -10.73 -4.54 7.90
C ARG A 79 -9.95 -4.05 9.11
N VAL A 80 -10.17 -4.62 10.29
CA VAL A 80 -9.49 -4.23 11.54
C VAL A 80 -7.96 -4.25 11.37
N LEU A 81 -7.42 -5.35 10.86
CA LEU A 81 -5.97 -5.45 10.63
C LEU A 81 -5.47 -4.46 9.54
N ALA A 82 -6.30 -4.06 8.57
CA ALA A 82 -5.91 -3.03 7.61
C ALA A 82 -5.83 -1.65 8.28
N GLU A 83 -6.74 -1.34 9.21
CA GLU A 83 -6.71 -0.09 9.96
C GLU A 83 -5.45 0.02 10.84
N ASP A 84 -5.07 -1.06 11.53
CA ASP A 84 -3.83 -1.13 12.31
C ASP A 84 -2.59 -0.91 11.44
N VAL A 85 -2.53 -1.58 10.28
CA VAL A 85 -1.43 -1.40 9.32
C VAL A 85 -1.37 0.04 8.82
N LEU A 86 -2.50 0.68 8.56
CA LEU A 86 -2.56 2.06 8.09
C LEU A 86 -2.08 3.05 9.15
N GLU A 87 -2.45 2.85 10.42
CA GLU A 87 -1.99 3.69 11.52
C GLU A 87 -0.48 3.54 11.74
N GLU A 88 0.05 2.31 11.73
CA GLU A 88 1.50 2.09 11.82
C GLU A 88 2.24 2.67 10.60
N SER A 89 1.66 2.56 9.41
CA SER A 89 2.21 3.16 8.20
C SER A 89 2.28 4.68 8.32
N ARG A 90 1.22 5.32 8.83
CA ARG A 90 1.19 6.77 9.09
C ARG A 90 2.28 7.19 10.07
N ARG A 91 2.46 6.45 11.17
CA ARG A 91 3.52 6.69 12.16
C ARG A 91 4.93 6.54 11.57
N ARG A 92 5.12 5.59 10.65
CA ARG A 92 6.41 5.47 9.94
C ARG A 92 6.61 6.63 8.99
N LEU A 93 5.58 7.01 8.23
CA LEU A 93 5.65 8.07 7.21
C LEU A 93 5.82 9.47 7.79
N SER A 94 5.45 9.70 9.06
CA SER A 94 5.69 10.97 9.76
C SER A 94 7.13 11.18 10.19
N ARG A 95 7.96 10.12 10.22
CA ARG A 95 9.39 10.23 10.55
C ARG A 95 10.13 11.02 9.47
N SER A 96 11.06 11.88 9.89
CA SER A 96 11.92 12.63 8.97
C SER A 96 12.71 11.70 8.05
N LEU A 97 12.84 12.10 6.79
CA LEU A 97 13.67 11.39 5.84
C LEU A 97 15.13 11.71 6.11
N GLN A 98 15.95 10.68 6.19
CA GLN A 98 17.40 10.78 6.27
C GLN A 98 17.96 10.37 4.91
N GLY A 99 18.97 11.06 4.39
CA GLY A 99 19.62 10.69 3.13
C GLY A 99 20.54 9.49 3.28
N THR A 100 19.99 8.36 3.71
CA THR A 100 20.73 7.11 3.96
C THR A 100 20.08 5.94 3.24
N ALA A 101 20.90 4.94 2.86
CA ALA A 101 20.43 3.69 2.28
C ALA A 101 19.37 3.01 3.17
N ARG A 102 19.60 3.01 4.50
CA ARG A 102 18.67 2.45 5.47
C ARG A 102 17.29 3.12 5.42
N CYS A 103 17.24 4.44 5.32
CA CYS A 103 15.96 5.16 5.24
C CYS A 103 15.20 4.80 3.95
N ALA A 104 15.89 4.73 2.81
CA ALA A 104 15.29 4.27 1.56
C ALA A 104 14.78 2.83 1.66
N GLN A 105 15.55 1.91 2.25
CA GLN A 105 15.13 0.53 2.48
C GLN A 105 13.92 0.42 3.41
N ASP A 106 13.87 1.20 4.49
CA ASP A 106 12.72 1.23 5.40
C ASP A 106 11.44 1.68 4.68
N ARG A 107 11.55 2.66 3.77
CA ARG A 107 10.43 3.08 2.90
C ARG A 107 10.05 2.00 1.89
N ALA A 108 11.02 1.33 1.28
CA ALA A 108 10.77 0.25 0.33
C ALA A 108 10.06 -0.96 0.99
N ARG A 109 10.45 -1.32 2.22
CA ARG A 109 9.77 -2.34 3.02
C ARG A 109 8.32 -1.98 3.28
N LEU A 110 8.05 -0.71 3.58
CA LEU A 110 6.70 -0.22 3.81
C LEU A 110 5.84 -0.32 2.55
N VAL A 111 6.34 0.11 1.39
CA VAL A 111 5.66 -0.02 0.09
C VAL A 111 5.32 -1.48 -0.20
N ARG A 112 6.29 -2.40 -0.04
CA ARG A 112 6.07 -3.83 -0.27
C ARG A 112 5.00 -4.41 0.67
N ALA A 113 5.02 -4.04 1.94
CA ALA A 113 4.04 -4.50 2.92
C ALA A 113 2.63 -4.00 2.60
N LEU A 114 2.50 -2.73 2.20
CA LEU A 114 1.22 -2.14 1.81
C LEU A 114 0.64 -2.78 0.56
N TYR A 115 1.44 -3.01 -0.48
CA TYR A 115 0.97 -3.75 -1.67
C TYR A 115 0.53 -5.16 -1.32
N GLY A 116 1.31 -5.89 -0.52
CA GLY A 116 0.91 -7.23 -0.08
C GLY A 116 -0.37 -7.22 0.76
N ARG A 117 -0.65 -6.12 1.47
CA ARG A 117 -1.93 -5.96 2.18
C ARG A 117 -3.08 -5.68 1.22
N LEU A 118 -2.88 -4.79 0.26
CA LEU A 118 -3.85 -4.47 -0.78
C LEU A 118 -4.26 -5.73 -1.56
N ASP A 119 -3.29 -6.53 -2.00
CA ASP A 119 -3.54 -7.77 -2.73
C ASP A 119 -4.46 -8.72 -1.95
N ARG A 120 -4.17 -8.95 -0.66
CA ARG A 120 -5.00 -9.81 0.19
C ARG A 120 -6.42 -9.27 0.39
N LEU A 121 -6.58 -7.95 0.47
CA LEU A 121 -7.90 -7.33 0.58
C LEU A 121 -8.67 -7.49 -0.73
N THR A 122 -8.03 -7.23 -1.87
CA THR A 122 -8.64 -7.40 -3.20
C THR A 122 -9.02 -8.85 -3.47
N GLU A 123 -8.17 -9.82 -3.12
CA GLU A 123 -8.49 -11.25 -3.20
C GLU A 123 -9.72 -11.60 -2.36
N LYS A 124 -9.82 -11.06 -1.15
CA LYS A 124 -10.97 -11.31 -0.26
C LYS A 124 -12.26 -10.70 -0.80
N ILE A 125 -12.21 -9.47 -1.31
CA ILE A 125 -13.36 -8.77 -1.90
C ILE A 125 -13.81 -9.48 -3.19
N GLY A 126 -12.86 -9.94 -4.01
CA GLY A 126 -13.11 -10.64 -5.26
C GLY A 126 -13.44 -12.13 -5.12
N SER A 127 -13.26 -12.71 -3.94
CA SER A 127 -13.63 -14.10 -3.68
C SER A 127 -15.16 -14.19 -3.52
N PRO A 128 -15.89 -14.86 -4.44
CA PRO A 128 -17.30 -15.10 -4.23
C PRO A 128 -17.47 -15.95 -2.97
N GLU A 129 -18.39 -15.58 -2.08
CA GLU A 129 -18.77 -16.44 -0.97
C GLU A 129 -19.10 -17.84 -1.49
N PRO A 130 -18.68 -18.92 -0.80
CA PRO A 130 -19.12 -20.25 -1.16
C PRO A 130 -20.65 -20.30 -1.04
N SER A 131 -21.31 -20.33 -2.20
CA SER A 131 -22.75 -20.50 -2.33
C SER A 131 -23.21 -21.66 -1.42
N PRO A 132 -24.24 -21.49 -0.58
CA PRO A 132 -24.72 -22.55 0.29
C PRO A 132 -25.07 -23.76 -0.59
N ALA A 133 -24.36 -24.86 -0.33
CA ALA A 133 -24.34 -26.07 -1.14
C ALA A 133 -25.73 -26.41 -1.70
N ALA A 134 -25.83 -26.48 -3.03
CA ALA A 134 -27.01 -26.99 -3.70
C ALA A 134 -27.38 -28.37 -3.10
N PRO A 135 -28.66 -28.61 -2.76
CA PRO A 135 -29.07 -29.87 -2.17
C PRO A 135 -28.70 -31.02 -3.12
N ARG A 136 -27.94 -31.99 -2.59
CA ARG A 136 -27.54 -33.19 -3.33
C ARG A 136 -28.81 -33.88 -3.88
N PRO A 137 -28.86 -34.24 -5.16
CA PRO A 137 -30.00 -34.96 -5.71
C PRO A 137 -30.14 -36.29 -4.95
N ARG A 138 -31.33 -36.53 -4.38
CA ARG A 138 -31.69 -37.82 -3.80
C ARG A 138 -31.79 -38.81 -4.96
N LEU A 139 -30.92 -39.80 -4.98
CA LEU A 139 -31.06 -40.95 -5.88
C LEU A 139 -32.40 -41.64 -5.55
N PRO A 140 -33.19 -42.05 -6.57
CA PRO A 140 -34.39 -42.82 -6.33
C PRO A 140 -34.03 -44.15 -5.65
N ARG A 141 -34.82 -44.52 -4.64
CA ARG A 141 -34.80 -45.88 -4.09
C ARG A 141 -35.43 -46.78 -5.13
N ASP A 142 -34.64 -47.66 -5.71
CA ASP A 142 -35.14 -48.74 -6.58
C ASP A 142 -36.11 -49.64 -5.80
N CYS A 143 -37.22 -49.99 -6.45
CA CYS A 143 -38.27 -50.88 -5.98
C CYS A 143 -37.83 -52.35 -5.91
#